data_AF-A0A3N0C4L0-F1
#
_entry.id   AF-A0A3N0C4L0-F1
#
_cell.length_a   1.000
_cell.length_b   1.000
_cell.length_c   1.000
_cell.angle_alpha   90.00
_cell.angle_beta   90.00
_cell.angle_gamma   90.00
#
_symmetry.space_group_name_H-M   'P 1'
#
loop_
_entity.id
_entity.type
_entity.pdbx_description
1 polymer ?
#
loop_
_entity_poly.entity_id
_entity_poly.type
_entity_poly.pdbx_seq_one_letter_code
_entity_poly.pdbx_strand_id
1 'polypeptide(L)'
;MTSPAQTPTPQFTAGNTPDAPRSDLAGLLTELAAGLLGIGYTVDGVAELLGEAAHSALSRDQLIPALIATGPAIQADPATAALAAVVRLWLLAEPQPAAALDAALPGVGAGGLQELGLVEDSTDGLLQAKVDLRPYGWDPIYSEDGDSSGGADLWVASDLAAHQRPGVLRHDHVLGIGQASTTLVQVTARRHAARALDLGTGCGIQTFHLLHHCDHVTATDISARALAFTRFNLLLNAAALHLDPADLESRVSLRLGSLLEPVAGEEFDLVVSNPPFVITPRNPGEAAAQQFTYRDGGLPGDEIVASLVQALPSVLAPAGTAQLLGNWEITAGTSWTTRPQGWAGPDADVWFIQREQVGPEQYAETWLQDASESRDRQLYQDSYAAYLNDFASRNVTGIGFGMIWLRRPAGGTVPVMSRFEEITYPIEQPVGPHLGASVERTDWVASHDLAASHLVVADDVTEERHQRPGAEHPGVILLRQGAGLRRTNLLSTELAGLVSACDGDLAVGQIIGALEALLGGYDGFDAGSFREGLLADVANLVRDGFLIPA
;
A
#
# COMPACT_ATOMS: atom_id res chain seq x y z
N MET A 1 14.91 9.09 38.37
CA MET A 1 14.61 9.79 37.11
C MET A 1 13.10 9.81 37.00
N THR A 2 12.52 11.01 37.05
CA THR A 2 11.07 11.24 36.97
C THR A 2 10.57 10.79 35.61
N SER A 3 9.59 9.88 35.57
CA SER A 3 8.81 9.59 34.36
C SER A 3 8.39 10.92 33.72
N PRO A 4 8.63 11.14 32.42
CA PRO A 4 8.04 12.28 31.76
C PRO A 4 6.52 12.14 31.90
N ALA A 5 5.89 13.18 32.44
CA ALA A 5 4.43 13.24 32.47
C ALA A 5 3.94 13.09 31.02
N GLN A 6 3.16 12.05 30.75
CA GLN A 6 2.47 11.91 29.47
C GLN A 6 1.55 13.12 29.34
N THR A 7 1.95 14.06 28.48
CA THR A 7 1.05 15.12 28.03
C THR A 7 -0.18 14.43 27.44
N PRO A 8 -1.41 14.76 27.86
CA PRO A 8 -2.60 14.09 27.33
C PRO A 8 -2.60 14.24 25.81
N THR A 9 -2.68 13.11 25.09
CA THR A 9 -2.78 13.07 23.64
C THR A 9 -3.99 13.92 23.22
N PRO A 10 -3.83 14.89 22.31
CA PRO A 10 -4.96 15.69 21.85
C PRO A 10 -6.01 14.77 21.22
N GLN A 11 -7.23 14.81 21.76
CA GLN A 11 -8.34 14.06 21.17
C GLN A 11 -8.80 14.77 19.90
N PHE A 12 -8.82 14.09 18.75
CA PHE A 12 -9.30 14.66 17.48
C PHE A 12 -10.83 14.53 17.36
N THR A 13 -11.55 15.18 18.26
CA THR A 13 -13.02 15.12 18.39
C THR A 13 -13.67 16.41 17.90
N ALA A 14 -15.00 16.45 17.74
CA ALA A 14 -15.66 17.64 17.23
C ALA A 14 -15.33 18.94 17.98
N GLY A 15 -15.34 20.03 17.23
CA GLY A 15 -15.18 21.40 17.75
C GLY A 15 -13.74 21.86 17.90
N ASN A 16 -12.76 20.95 17.90
CA ASN A 16 -11.35 21.33 17.92
C ASN A 16 -10.62 21.18 16.57
N THR A 17 -11.23 20.49 15.60
CA THR A 17 -10.68 20.31 14.26
C THR A 17 -11.69 20.80 13.21
N PRO A 18 -11.52 22.04 12.68
CA PRO A 18 -12.42 22.61 11.68
C PRO A 18 -12.52 21.75 10.41
N ASP A 19 -13.72 21.70 9.81
CA ASP A 19 -14.00 21.03 8.54
C ASP A 19 -13.65 19.52 8.46
N ALA A 20 -13.57 18.84 9.60
CA ALA A 20 -13.53 17.38 9.70
C ALA A 20 -14.91 16.82 10.09
N PRO A 21 -15.25 15.58 9.70
CA PRO A 21 -16.44 14.90 10.19
C PRO A 21 -16.36 14.65 11.71
N ARG A 22 -17.52 14.64 12.37
CA ARG A 22 -17.61 14.58 13.84
C ARG A 22 -17.58 13.15 14.36
N SER A 23 -16.63 12.90 15.26
CA SER A 23 -16.38 11.58 15.87
C SER A 23 -16.83 11.48 17.35
N ASP A 24 -17.42 12.55 17.90
CA ASP A 24 -17.87 12.63 19.31
C ASP A 24 -19.33 12.19 19.53
N LEU A 25 -20.07 11.92 18.46
CA LEU A 25 -21.49 11.57 18.50
C LEU A 25 -21.69 10.06 18.31
N ALA A 26 -21.23 9.26 19.29
CA ALA A 26 -21.25 7.80 19.21
C ALA A 26 -22.64 7.20 18.87
N GLY A 27 -23.72 7.79 19.40
CA GLY A 27 -25.08 7.39 19.07
C GLY A 27 -25.41 7.54 17.58
N LEU A 28 -25.11 8.71 16.99
CA LEU A 28 -25.33 8.95 15.57
C LEU A 28 -24.42 8.12 14.68
N LEU A 29 -23.17 7.86 15.08
CA LEU A 29 -22.28 6.97 14.34
C LEU A 29 -22.81 5.53 14.30
N THR A 30 -23.36 5.05 15.42
CA THR A 30 -23.97 3.71 15.51
C THR A 30 -25.20 3.61 14.61
N GLU A 31 -26.10 4.60 14.69
CA GLU A 31 -27.28 4.67 13.82
C GLU A 31 -26.91 4.81 12.34
N LEU A 32 -25.83 5.55 12.02
CA LEU A 32 -25.32 5.67 10.66
C LEU A 32 -24.83 4.33 10.14
N ALA A 33 -23.94 3.66 10.86
CA ALA A 33 -23.42 2.35 10.48
C ALA A 33 -24.55 1.33 10.28
N ALA A 34 -25.51 1.27 11.20
CA ALA A 34 -26.68 0.41 11.09
C ALA A 34 -27.56 0.75 9.88
N GLY A 35 -27.77 2.04 9.60
CA GLY A 35 -28.52 2.52 8.44
C GLY A 35 -27.85 2.18 7.11
N LEU A 36 -26.54 2.42 6.99
CA LEU A 36 -25.77 2.10 5.78
C LEU A 36 -25.79 0.60 5.49
N LEU A 37 -25.61 -0.23 6.52
CA LEU A 37 -25.74 -1.68 6.39
C LEU A 37 -27.18 -2.10 5.98
N GLY A 38 -28.18 -1.50 6.63
CA GLY A 38 -29.59 -1.84 6.42
C GLY A 38 -30.11 -1.56 5.02
N ILE A 39 -29.56 -0.55 4.33
CA ILE A 39 -29.89 -0.25 2.93
C ILE A 39 -28.97 -0.96 1.92
N GLY A 40 -28.04 -1.80 2.38
CA GLY A 40 -27.09 -2.49 1.52
C GLY A 40 -26.08 -1.56 0.87
N TYR A 41 -25.66 -0.48 1.55
CA TYR A 41 -24.61 0.41 1.05
C TYR A 41 -23.23 -0.23 1.22
N THR A 42 -23.00 -1.36 0.57
CA THR A 42 -21.73 -2.11 0.58
C THR A 42 -21.09 -2.09 -0.81
N VAL A 43 -19.87 -2.62 -0.94
CA VAL A 43 -19.22 -2.77 -2.27
C VAL A 43 -20.14 -3.54 -3.21
N ASP A 44 -20.65 -4.69 -2.75
CA ASP A 44 -21.52 -5.56 -3.52
C ASP A 44 -22.89 -4.94 -3.79
N GLY A 45 -23.52 -4.31 -2.79
CA GLY A 45 -24.83 -3.69 -2.98
C GLY A 45 -24.78 -2.51 -3.96
N VAL A 46 -23.70 -1.73 -3.96
CA VAL A 46 -23.48 -0.71 -4.98
C VAL A 46 -23.23 -1.32 -6.36
N ALA A 47 -22.42 -2.38 -6.45
CA ALA A 47 -22.18 -3.08 -7.71
C ALA A 47 -23.47 -3.66 -8.30
N GLU A 48 -24.33 -4.25 -7.47
CA GLU A 48 -25.64 -4.79 -7.86
C GLU A 48 -26.58 -3.68 -8.36
N LEU A 49 -26.68 -2.56 -7.62
CA LEU A 49 -27.52 -1.43 -8.03
C LEU A 49 -27.10 -0.83 -9.38
N LEU A 50 -25.79 -0.67 -9.59
CA LEU A 50 -25.25 -0.02 -10.79
C LEU A 50 -25.19 -0.97 -11.99
N GLY A 51 -24.98 -2.26 -11.74
CA GLY A 51 -24.57 -3.23 -12.74
C GLY A 51 -23.10 -3.10 -13.15
N GLU A 52 -22.55 -4.17 -13.72
CA GLU A 52 -21.12 -4.32 -14.02
C GLU A 52 -20.54 -3.15 -14.84
N ALA A 53 -21.23 -2.74 -15.91
CA ALA A 53 -20.72 -1.71 -16.81
C ALA A 53 -20.63 -0.33 -16.13
N ALA A 54 -21.64 0.06 -15.35
CA ALA A 54 -21.64 1.36 -14.67
C ALA A 54 -20.71 1.35 -13.45
N HIS A 55 -20.64 0.24 -12.72
CA HIS A 55 -19.69 0.06 -11.61
C HIS A 55 -18.23 0.13 -12.11
N SER A 56 -17.91 -0.59 -13.20
CA SER A 56 -16.59 -0.53 -13.83
C SER A 56 -16.22 0.87 -14.31
N ALA A 57 -17.19 1.62 -14.85
CA ALA A 57 -16.98 3.01 -15.26
C ALA A 57 -16.71 3.93 -14.06
N LEU A 58 -17.45 3.76 -12.96
CA LEU A 58 -17.26 4.51 -11.72
C LEU A 58 -15.86 4.28 -11.13
N SER A 59 -15.32 3.07 -11.20
CA SER A 59 -13.94 2.77 -10.78
C SER A 59 -12.85 3.44 -11.63
N ARG A 60 -13.21 4.10 -12.74
CA ARG A 60 -12.35 4.94 -13.58
C ARG A 60 -12.79 6.41 -13.55
N ASP A 61 -13.45 6.83 -12.47
CA ASP A 61 -13.99 8.16 -12.23
C ASP A 61 -14.99 8.65 -13.30
N GLN A 62 -15.64 7.73 -14.02
CA GLN A 62 -16.69 8.07 -14.99
C GLN A 62 -18.08 8.00 -14.33
N LEU A 63 -18.59 9.14 -13.88
CA LEU A 63 -19.84 9.22 -13.10
C LEU A 63 -21.11 9.01 -13.95
N ILE A 64 -21.08 9.35 -15.25
CA ILE A 64 -22.29 9.42 -16.09
C ILE A 64 -23.05 8.08 -16.17
N PRO A 65 -22.43 6.91 -16.38
CA PRO A 65 -23.14 5.64 -16.38
C PRO A 65 -23.86 5.35 -15.05
N ALA A 66 -23.24 5.68 -13.91
CA ALA A 66 -23.84 5.50 -12.60
C ALA A 66 -25.01 6.49 -12.35
N LEU A 67 -24.93 7.73 -12.87
CA LEU A 67 -26.04 8.69 -12.84
C LEU A 67 -27.25 8.20 -13.62
N ILE A 68 -27.02 7.56 -14.78
CA ILE A 68 -28.08 6.97 -15.61
C ILE A 68 -28.71 5.77 -14.89
N ALA A 69 -27.88 4.88 -14.31
CA ALA A 69 -28.36 3.69 -13.60
C ALA A 69 -29.19 4.05 -12.36
N THR A 70 -28.76 5.05 -11.59
CA THR A 70 -29.44 5.48 -10.35
C THR A 70 -30.68 6.33 -10.60
N GLY A 71 -30.81 6.98 -11.76
CA GLY A 71 -31.97 7.83 -12.10
C GLY A 71 -33.34 7.17 -11.89
N PRO A 72 -33.65 6.02 -12.54
CA PRO A 72 -34.90 5.31 -12.31
C PRO A 72 -34.98 4.65 -10.92
N ALA A 73 -33.84 4.30 -10.32
CA ALA A 73 -33.77 3.61 -9.03
C ALA A 73 -34.34 4.46 -7.86
N ILE A 74 -34.25 5.79 -7.94
CA ILE A 74 -34.85 6.71 -6.94
C ILE A 74 -36.38 6.57 -6.87
N GLN A 75 -37.02 6.09 -7.93
CA GLN A 75 -38.48 5.90 -8.01
C GLN A 75 -38.89 4.42 -7.89
N ALA A 76 -37.94 3.54 -7.54
CA ALA A 76 -38.18 2.11 -7.38
C ALA A 76 -38.85 1.80 -6.02
N ASP A 77 -38.75 0.55 -5.57
CA ASP A 77 -39.19 0.20 -4.22
C ASP A 77 -38.35 0.96 -3.15
N PRO A 78 -38.86 1.09 -1.91
CA PRO A 78 -38.22 1.91 -0.89
C PRO A 78 -36.76 1.56 -0.59
N ALA A 79 -36.37 0.27 -0.64
CA ALA A 79 -35.01 -0.14 -0.33
C ALA A 79 -34.04 0.30 -1.44
N THR A 80 -34.41 0.04 -2.70
CA THR A 80 -33.64 0.48 -3.87
C THR A 80 -33.53 2.00 -3.95
N ALA A 81 -34.63 2.72 -3.65
CA ALA A 81 -34.64 4.18 -3.63
C ALA A 81 -33.72 4.77 -2.55
N ALA A 82 -33.69 4.14 -1.36
CA ALA A 82 -32.80 4.54 -0.27
C ALA A 82 -31.32 4.39 -0.64
N LEU A 83 -30.93 3.22 -1.17
CA LEU A 83 -29.56 2.98 -1.63
C LEU A 83 -29.17 3.94 -2.76
N ALA A 84 -30.06 4.16 -3.73
CA ALA A 84 -29.83 5.08 -4.84
C ALA A 84 -29.62 6.53 -4.36
N ALA A 85 -30.40 7.01 -3.38
CA ALA A 85 -30.23 8.34 -2.81
C ALA A 85 -28.85 8.51 -2.17
N VAL A 86 -28.40 7.51 -1.42
CA VAL A 86 -27.10 7.51 -0.74
C VAL A 86 -25.93 7.41 -1.72
N VAL A 87 -26.02 6.54 -2.73
CA VAL A 87 -25.02 6.43 -3.82
C VAL A 87 -24.90 7.75 -4.58
N ARG A 88 -26.03 8.38 -4.90
CA ARG A 88 -26.04 9.67 -5.59
C ARG A 88 -25.40 10.78 -4.75
N LEU A 89 -25.70 10.82 -3.45
CA LEU A 89 -25.14 11.81 -2.54
C LEU A 89 -23.61 11.70 -2.46
N TRP A 90 -23.08 10.55 -2.04
CA TRP A 90 -21.65 10.44 -1.69
C TRP A 90 -20.76 10.01 -2.85
N LEU A 91 -21.16 9.02 -3.66
CA LEU A 91 -20.29 8.54 -4.76
C LEU A 91 -20.37 9.45 -5.99
N LEU A 92 -21.54 10.02 -6.25
CA LEU A 92 -21.78 10.83 -7.46
C LEU A 92 -21.82 12.34 -7.19
N ALA A 93 -21.71 12.75 -5.93
CA ALA A 93 -21.76 14.15 -5.49
C ALA A 93 -23.00 14.93 -5.97
N GLU A 94 -24.14 14.26 -6.08
CA GLU A 94 -25.42 14.83 -6.50
C GLU A 94 -26.25 15.27 -5.27
N PRO A 95 -26.59 16.56 -5.13
CA PRO A 95 -27.40 17.03 -4.01
C PRO A 95 -28.75 16.29 -3.90
N GLN A 96 -29.13 15.93 -2.67
CA GLN A 96 -30.35 15.18 -2.37
C GLN A 96 -31.33 16.00 -1.51
N PRO A 97 -32.65 15.83 -1.67
CA PRO A 97 -33.63 16.42 -0.76
C PRO A 97 -33.49 15.83 0.65
N ALA A 98 -33.64 16.66 1.69
CA ALA A 98 -33.60 16.21 3.08
C ALA A 98 -34.57 15.03 3.35
N ALA A 99 -35.79 15.09 2.80
CA ALA A 99 -36.78 14.02 2.95
C ALA A 99 -36.34 12.67 2.35
N ALA A 100 -35.52 12.68 1.29
CA ALA A 100 -34.99 11.44 0.72
C ALA A 100 -33.92 10.82 1.64
N LEU A 101 -33.09 11.67 2.27
CA LEU A 101 -32.09 11.22 3.26
C LEU A 101 -32.75 10.75 4.56
N ASP A 102 -33.81 11.43 5.02
CA ASP A 102 -34.62 11.01 6.17
C ASP A 102 -35.28 9.64 5.93
N ALA A 103 -35.76 9.40 4.71
CA ALA A 103 -36.34 8.11 4.34
C ALA A 103 -35.27 7.01 4.20
N ALA A 104 -34.09 7.34 3.66
CA ALA A 104 -33.00 6.39 3.46
C ALA A 104 -32.31 5.98 4.77
N LEU A 105 -32.12 6.92 5.69
CA LEU A 105 -31.36 6.73 6.93
C LEU A 105 -32.17 7.21 8.15
N PRO A 106 -33.32 6.59 8.48
CA PRO A 106 -34.27 7.13 9.47
C PRO A 106 -33.71 7.25 10.90
N GLY A 107 -32.68 6.48 11.25
CA GLY A 107 -32.01 6.56 12.57
C GLY A 107 -31.14 7.81 12.74
N VAL A 108 -30.66 8.39 11.64
CA VAL A 108 -29.77 9.58 11.65
C VAL A 108 -30.49 10.80 11.06
N GLY A 109 -31.16 10.60 9.93
CA GLY A 109 -31.82 11.63 9.14
C GLY A 109 -30.87 12.69 8.58
N ALA A 110 -31.41 13.59 7.78
CA ALA A 110 -30.71 14.74 7.21
C ALA A 110 -30.04 15.61 8.31
N GLY A 111 -30.76 15.85 9.40
CA GLY A 111 -30.26 16.63 10.53
C GLY A 111 -29.05 15.99 11.22
N GLY A 112 -29.08 14.66 11.43
CA GLY A 112 -27.95 13.94 12.00
C GLY A 112 -26.75 13.88 11.06
N LEU A 113 -26.96 13.81 9.74
CA LEU A 113 -25.88 13.89 8.75
C LEU A 113 -25.21 15.27 8.73
N GLN A 114 -25.99 16.35 8.84
CA GLN A 114 -25.46 17.71 9.00
C GLN A 114 -24.69 17.83 10.32
N GLU A 115 -25.24 17.27 11.41
CA GLU A 115 -24.59 17.30 12.71
C GLU A 115 -23.29 16.49 12.74
N LEU A 116 -23.21 15.37 12.02
CA LEU A 116 -21.97 14.61 11.81
C LEU A 116 -20.98 15.32 10.87
N GLY A 117 -21.38 16.40 10.20
CA GLY A 117 -20.54 17.12 9.24
C GLY A 117 -20.33 16.38 7.93
N LEU A 118 -21.25 15.49 7.54
CA LEU A 118 -21.16 14.70 6.30
C LEU A 118 -21.83 15.37 5.11
N VAL A 119 -22.75 16.30 5.36
CA VAL A 119 -23.47 17.07 4.35
C VAL A 119 -23.53 18.55 4.74
N GLU A 120 -23.74 19.40 3.75
CA GLU A 120 -23.95 20.85 3.92
C GLU A 120 -25.12 21.33 3.05
N ASP A 121 -25.68 22.50 3.39
CA ASP A 121 -26.73 23.11 2.59
C ASP A 121 -26.21 23.47 1.19
N SER A 122 -26.99 23.13 0.17
CA SER A 122 -26.76 23.52 -1.22
C SER A 122 -27.77 24.60 -1.65
N THR A 123 -27.76 24.96 -2.93
CA THR A 123 -28.82 25.81 -3.50
C THR A 123 -30.16 25.06 -3.53
N ASP A 124 -31.26 25.81 -3.52
CA ASP A 124 -32.62 25.28 -3.72
C ASP A 124 -33.14 24.30 -2.65
N GLY A 125 -32.58 24.34 -1.43
CA GLY A 125 -33.07 23.55 -0.29
C GLY A 125 -32.69 22.07 -0.34
N LEU A 126 -31.66 21.73 -1.11
CA LEU A 126 -31.04 20.40 -1.16
C LEU A 126 -29.83 20.35 -0.22
N LEU A 127 -29.45 19.13 0.18
CA LEU A 127 -28.21 18.85 0.90
C LEU A 127 -27.20 18.25 -0.07
N GLN A 128 -25.98 18.78 -0.06
CA GLN A 128 -24.87 18.24 -0.83
C GLN A 128 -23.85 17.56 0.08
N ALA A 129 -23.09 16.63 -0.48
CA ALA A 129 -22.01 15.98 0.23
C ALA A 129 -20.95 16.99 0.68
N LYS A 130 -20.50 16.87 1.93
CA LYS A 130 -19.33 17.59 2.46
C LYS A 130 -18.07 16.71 2.43
N VAL A 131 -18.26 15.39 2.47
CA VAL A 131 -17.22 14.36 2.39
C VAL A 131 -17.58 13.36 1.30
N ASP A 132 -16.58 12.67 0.76
CA ASP A 132 -16.80 11.42 0.03
C ASP A 132 -16.87 10.29 1.07
N LEU A 133 -17.95 9.52 1.12
CA LEU A 133 -18.09 8.38 2.02
C LEU A 133 -18.26 7.13 1.17
N ARG A 134 -17.22 6.31 1.06
CA ARG A 134 -17.22 5.16 0.15
C ARG A 134 -17.35 3.83 0.88
N PRO A 135 -18.15 2.87 0.39
CA PRO A 135 -18.03 1.48 0.77
C PRO A 135 -16.65 0.96 0.37
N TYR A 136 -16.03 0.23 1.28
CA TYR A 136 -14.74 -0.42 1.08
C TYR A 136 -14.76 -1.75 1.81
N GLY A 137 -14.26 -2.80 1.19
CA GLY A 137 -14.15 -4.08 1.86
C GLY A 137 -13.12 -4.98 1.22
N TRP A 138 -12.81 -6.06 1.93
CA TRP A 138 -11.98 -7.13 1.41
C TRP A 138 -12.42 -8.46 2.00
N ASP A 139 -12.24 -9.51 1.19
CA ASP A 139 -12.62 -10.85 1.58
C ASP A 139 -11.71 -11.39 2.69
N PRO A 140 -12.24 -12.21 3.61
CA PRO A 140 -11.42 -12.90 4.59
C PRO A 140 -10.48 -13.87 3.87
N ILE A 141 -9.23 -13.93 4.35
CA ILE A 141 -8.28 -14.94 3.90
C ILE A 141 -8.51 -16.18 4.74
N TYR A 142 -8.85 -17.28 4.06
CA TYR A 142 -8.96 -18.59 4.68
C TYR A 142 -7.57 -19.24 4.72
N SER A 143 -7.13 -19.60 5.93
CA SER A 143 -5.98 -20.50 6.09
C SER A 143 -6.35 -21.92 5.61
N GLU A 144 -5.34 -22.73 5.28
CA GLU A 144 -5.52 -24.15 4.94
C GLU A 144 -6.21 -24.94 6.08
N ASP A 145 -6.05 -24.48 7.32
CA ASP A 145 -6.69 -25.03 8.51
C ASP A 145 -8.17 -24.60 8.69
N GLY A 146 -8.71 -23.76 7.78
CA GLY A 146 -10.11 -23.33 7.77
C GLY A 146 -10.43 -22.13 8.68
N ASP A 147 -9.44 -21.58 9.39
CA ASP A 147 -9.60 -20.32 10.11
C ASP A 147 -9.62 -19.15 9.11
N SER A 148 -10.69 -18.35 9.16
CA SER A 148 -10.82 -17.11 8.39
C SER A 148 -10.23 -15.96 9.18
N SER A 149 -9.22 -15.28 8.63
CA SER A 149 -8.68 -14.06 9.22
C SER A 149 -8.97 -12.86 8.32
N GLY A 150 -9.42 -11.78 8.97
CA GLY A 150 -9.43 -10.43 8.44
C GLY A 150 -10.06 -10.24 7.08
N GLY A 151 -11.39 -10.27 7.02
CA GLY A 151 -12.19 -9.60 6.00
C GLY A 151 -13.13 -8.61 6.68
N ALA A 152 -13.48 -7.52 6.01
CA ALA A 152 -14.38 -6.50 6.57
C ALA A 152 -15.11 -5.72 5.47
N ASP A 153 -16.33 -5.30 5.78
CA ASP A 153 -17.07 -4.27 5.05
C ASP A 153 -17.08 -2.99 5.88
N LEU A 154 -16.56 -1.91 5.30
CA LEU A 154 -16.33 -0.63 5.94
C LEU A 154 -16.91 0.52 5.11
N TRP A 155 -17.07 1.67 5.75
CA TRP A 155 -17.32 2.95 5.11
C TRP A 155 -16.21 3.94 5.44
N VAL A 156 -15.56 4.48 4.42
CA VAL A 156 -14.39 5.34 4.61
C VAL A 156 -14.71 6.73 4.09
N ALA A 157 -14.71 7.70 5.00
CA ALA A 157 -14.83 9.11 4.68
C ALA A 157 -13.47 9.71 4.28
N SER A 158 -13.49 10.55 3.27
CA SER A 158 -12.38 11.40 2.83
C SER A 158 -12.92 12.71 2.27
N ASP A 159 -12.03 13.60 1.81
CA ASP A 159 -12.48 14.74 1.04
C ASP A 159 -12.99 14.35 -0.34
N LEU A 160 -13.88 15.19 -0.89
CA LEU A 160 -14.37 15.08 -2.27
C LEU A 160 -13.25 15.40 -3.27
N ALA A 161 -13.11 14.56 -4.29
CA ALA A 161 -12.15 14.75 -5.36
C ALA A 161 -12.53 15.93 -6.29
N ALA A 162 -11.57 16.43 -7.07
CA ALA A 162 -11.78 17.57 -7.97
C ALA A 162 -12.86 17.31 -9.05
N HIS A 163 -13.12 16.05 -9.40
CA HIS A 163 -14.19 15.67 -10.33
C HIS A 163 -15.59 15.72 -9.68
N GLN A 164 -15.67 15.63 -8.34
CA GLN A 164 -16.91 15.70 -7.57
C GLN A 164 -17.24 17.15 -7.17
N ARG A 165 -16.24 17.95 -6.80
CA ARG A 165 -16.42 19.36 -6.43
C ARG A 165 -15.51 20.26 -7.26
N PRO A 166 -16.05 21.16 -8.11
CA PRO A 166 -15.25 22.09 -8.87
C PRO A 166 -14.45 23.02 -7.96
N GLY A 167 -13.13 23.12 -8.17
CA GLY A 167 -12.26 24.03 -7.43
C GLY A 167 -10.84 23.48 -7.27
N VAL A 168 -9.96 24.30 -6.71
CA VAL A 168 -8.63 23.84 -6.25
C VAL A 168 -8.84 23.06 -4.96
N LEU A 169 -8.15 21.92 -4.81
CA LEU A 169 -8.20 21.12 -3.59
C LEU A 169 -7.66 21.92 -2.39
N ARG A 170 -8.06 21.52 -1.18
CA ARG A 170 -7.57 22.14 0.05
C ARG A 170 -6.08 21.80 0.24
N HIS A 171 -5.32 22.66 0.90
CA HIS A 171 -3.93 22.37 1.25
C HIS A 171 -3.82 21.19 2.24
N ASP A 172 -4.80 21.07 3.14
CA ASP A 172 -4.94 19.99 4.13
C ASP A 172 -5.93 18.90 3.66
N HIS A 173 -6.06 18.70 2.34
CA HIS A 173 -6.96 17.73 1.74
C HIS A 173 -6.61 16.30 2.19
N VAL A 174 -7.61 15.58 2.69
CA VAL A 174 -7.48 14.19 3.14
C VAL A 174 -7.90 13.29 1.99
N LEU A 175 -6.91 12.69 1.33
CA LEU A 175 -7.13 11.76 0.23
C LEU A 175 -7.90 10.52 0.68
N GLY A 176 -8.82 10.09 -0.18
CA GLY A 176 -9.50 8.80 -0.05
C GLY A 176 -8.63 7.62 -0.42
N ILE A 177 -9.27 6.48 -0.66
CA ILE A 177 -8.58 5.23 -1.01
C ILE A 177 -8.14 5.28 -2.47
N GLY A 178 -6.87 5.63 -2.69
CA GLY A 178 -6.24 5.64 -4.00
C GLY A 178 -5.41 4.38 -4.31
N GLN A 179 -4.89 4.31 -5.54
CA GLN A 179 -4.08 3.18 -6.02
C GLN A 179 -2.82 2.94 -5.17
N ALA A 180 -2.16 4.00 -4.69
CA ALA A 180 -0.99 3.88 -3.82
C ALA A 180 -1.36 3.21 -2.47
N SER A 181 -2.41 3.68 -1.81
CA SER A 181 -2.89 3.08 -0.56
C SER A 181 -3.26 1.61 -0.74
N THR A 182 -3.98 1.26 -1.81
CA THR A 182 -4.30 -0.14 -2.13
C THR A 182 -3.05 -0.95 -2.43
N THR A 183 -2.09 -0.41 -3.17
CA THR A 183 -0.81 -1.09 -3.43
C THR A 183 -0.09 -1.40 -2.12
N LEU A 184 -0.01 -0.44 -1.19
CA LEU A 184 0.60 -0.67 0.12
C LEU A 184 -0.12 -1.77 0.92
N VAL A 185 -1.46 -1.79 0.90
CA VAL A 185 -2.27 -2.86 1.53
C VAL A 185 -1.93 -4.24 0.96
N GLN A 186 -1.69 -4.32 -0.35
CA GLN A 186 -1.45 -5.57 -1.07
C GLN A 186 0.01 -6.06 -0.93
N VAL A 187 0.99 -5.16 -0.77
CA VAL A 187 2.41 -5.53 -0.57
C VAL A 187 2.76 -5.76 0.90
N THR A 188 1.94 -5.28 1.84
CA THR A 188 2.23 -5.43 3.27
C THR A 188 2.16 -6.90 3.68
N ALA A 189 3.28 -7.48 4.11
CA ALA A 189 3.32 -8.81 4.73
C ALA A 189 2.66 -8.76 6.12
N ARG A 190 1.62 -9.58 6.34
CA ARG A 190 0.71 -9.51 7.50
C ARG A 190 1.05 -10.54 8.58
N ARG A 191 2.30 -10.59 9.01
CA ARG A 191 2.68 -11.38 10.20
C ARG A 191 2.11 -10.70 11.44
N HIS A 192 1.63 -11.49 12.40
CA HIS A 192 1.15 -10.94 13.67
C HIS A 192 2.22 -10.07 14.35
N ALA A 193 1.81 -8.90 14.84
CA ALA A 193 2.68 -7.91 15.47
C ALA A 193 2.03 -7.37 16.76
N ALA A 194 2.81 -7.18 17.82
CA ALA A 194 2.26 -6.60 19.05
C ALA A 194 2.05 -5.09 18.89
N ARG A 195 3.00 -4.41 18.23
CA ARG A 195 2.98 -2.95 18.02
C ARG A 195 3.26 -2.60 16.57
N ALA A 196 2.31 -1.91 15.94
CA ALA A 196 2.48 -1.35 14.61
C ALA A 196 2.46 0.18 14.60
N LEU A 197 3.15 0.77 13.63
CA LEU A 197 3.13 2.20 13.32
C LEU A 197 2.58 2.43 11.91
N ASP A 198 1.48 3.18 11.80
CA ASP A 198 0.96 3.73 10.55
C ASP A 198 1.44 5.19 10.39
N LEU A 199 2.47 5.38 9.57
CA LEU A 199 3.12 6.67 9.38
C LEU A 199 2.53 7.41 8.18
N GLY A 200 1.81 8.50 8.45
CA GLY A 200 1.05 9.26 7.45
C GLY A 200 -0.32 8.64 7.19
N THR A 201 -1.09 8.46 8.26
CA THR A 201 -2.30 7.61 8.25
C THR A 201 -3.41 8.12 7.32
N GLY A 202 -3.48 9.44 7.05
CA GLY A 202 -4.45 10.01 6.12
C GLY A 202 -5.90 9.73 6.55
N CYS A 203 -6.63 8.93 5.75
CA CYS A 203 -7.99 8.49 6.05
C CYS A 203 -8.06 7.23 6.94
N GLY A 204 -6.93 6.62 7.31
CA GLY A 204 -6.85 5.46 8.21
C GLY A 204 -6.77 4.10 7.52
N ILE A 205 -6.67 4.06 6.19
CA ILE A 205 -6.77 2.82 5.42
C ILE A 205 -5.76 1.74 5.84
N GLN A 206 -4.49 2.10 6.08
CA GLN A 206 -3.50 1.13 6.55
C GLN A 206 -3.81 0.67 7.97
N THR A 207 -4.18 1.60 8.86
CA THR A 207 -4.63 1.28 10.23
C THR A 207 -5.74 0.24 10.27
N PHE A 208 -6.74 0.30 9.37
CA PHE A 208 -7.81 -0.71 9.33
C PHE A 208 -7.28 -2.11 9.06
N HIS A 209 -6.36 -2.26 8.11
CA HIS A 209 -5.74 -3.56 7.80
C HIS A 209 -4.80 -4.02 8.92
N LEU A 210 -4.04 -3.11 9.53
CA LEU A 210 -3.17 -3.41 10.66
C LEU A 210 -3.95 -3.96 11.85
N LEU A 211 -5.11 -3.39 12.18
CA LEU A 211 -5.94 -3.82 13.33
C LEU A 211 -6.39 -5.29 13.30
N HIS A 212 -6.32 -5.95 12.14
CA HIS A 212 -6.67 -7.36 11.98
C HIS A 212 -5.55 -8.33 12.34
N HIS A 213 -4.30 -7.86 12.37
CA HIS A 213 -3.13 -8.69 12.68
C HIS A 213 -2.17 -8.02 13.67
N CYS A 214 -2.52 -6.84 14.19
CA CYS A 214 -1.74 -6.11 15.17
C CYS A 214 -2.53 -5.88 16.45
N ASP A 215 -1.87 -6.07 17.60
CA ASP A 215 -2.52 -5.88 18.91
C ASP A 215 -2.77 -4.40 19.18
N HIS A 216 -1.80 -3.52 18.85
CA HIS A 216 -1.94 -2.07 18.97
C HIS A 216 -1.33 -1.34 17.77
N VAL A 217 -2.03 -0.31 17.28
CA VAL A 217 -1.58 0.54 16.17
C VAL A 217 -1.38 1.97 16.65
N THR A 218 -0.18 2.51 16.53
CA THR A 218 0.04 3.96 16.63
C THR A 218 -0.08 4.55 15.23
N ALA A 219 -1.05 5.41 14.99
CA ALA A 219 -1.23 6.10 13.72
C ALA A 219 -0.82 7.58 13.88
N THR A 220 0.06 8.05 13.00
CA THR A 220 0.61 9.40 13.05
C THR A 220 0.31 10.16 11.77
N ASP A 221 0.06 11.46 11.89
CA ASP A 221 -0.04 12.35 10.75
C ASP A 221 0.43 13.76 11.15
N ILE A 222 0.91 14.55 10.20
CA ILE A 222 1.22 15.97 10.39
C ILE A 222 -0.06 16.82 10.36
N SER A 223 -1.13 16.30 9.75
CA SER A 223 -2.43 16.95 9.66
C SER A 223 -3.36 16.52 10.79
N ALA A 224 -3.72 17.46 11.67
CA ALA A 224 -4.75 17.23 12.68
C ALA A 224 -6.10 16.83 12.05
N ARG A 225 -6.37 17.31 10.83
CA ARG A 225 -7.58 16.99 10.07
C ARG A 225 -7.56 15.55 9.57
N ALA A 226 -6.43 15.05 9.08
CA ALA A 226 -6.27 13.64 8.73
C ALA A 226 -6.52 12.72 9.95
N LEU A 227 -5.97 13.08 11.11
CA LEU A 227 -6.22 12.33 12.35
C LEU A 227 -7.69 12.37 12.78
N ALA A 228 -8.39 13.48 12.55
CA ALA A 228 -9.83 13.56 12.80
C ALA A 228 -10.66 12.68 11.84
N PHE A 229 -10.31 12.65 10.54
CA PHE A 229 -10.92 11.73 9.57
C PHE A 229 -10.65 10.26 9.93
N THR A 230 -9.39 9.93 10.26
CA THR A 230 -9.01 8.59 10.72
C THR A 230 -9.82 8.19 11.94
N ARG A 231 -9.94 9.06 12.95
CA ARG A 231 -10.77 8.79 14.12
C ARG A 231 -12.25 8.58 13.76
N PHE A 232 -12.82 9.44 12.92
CA PHE A 232 -14.19 9.29 12.46
C PHE A 232 -14.41 7.93 11.79
N ASN A 233 -13.52 7.54 10.87
CA ASN A 233 -13.62 6.27 10.16
C ASN A 233 -13.44 5.06 11.10
N LEU A 234 -12.53 5.13 12.08
CA LEU A 234 -12.37 4.08 13.10
C LEU A 234 -13.65 3.88 13.91
N LEU A 235 -14.30 4.97 14.33
CA LEU A 235 -15.50 4.90 15.16
C LEU A 235 -16.76 4.53 14.37
N LEU A 236 -16.89 5.01 13.13
CA LEU A 236 -17.97 4.60 12.23
C LEU A 236 -17.94 3.08 12.00
N ASN A 237 -16.74 2.50 11.90
CA ASN A 237 -16.54 1.09 11.64
C ASN A 237 -16.15 0.27 12.87
N ALA A 238 -16.38 0.79 14.08
CA ALA A 238 -15.85 0.18 15.31
C ALA A 238 -16.25 -1.29 15.48
N ALA A 239 -17.48 -1.65 15.10
CA ALA A 239 -17.97 -3.02 15.18
C ALA A 239 -17.19 -3.98 14.24
N ALA A 240 -17.00 -3.58 12.98
CA ALA A 240 -16.27 -4.36 11.98
C ALA A 240 -14.77 -4.45 12.28
N LEU A 241 -14.21 -3.44 12.95
CA LEU A 241 -12.80 -3.37 13.34
C LEU A 241 -12.52 -3.94 14.75
N HIS A 242 -13.56 -4.47 15.44
CA HIS A 242 -13.47 -4.97 16.82
C HIS A 242 -12.86 -3.96 17.80
N LEU A 243 -13.28 -2.70 17.69
CA LEU A 243 -12.86 -1.60 18.54
C LEU A 243 -13.95 -1.29 19.58
N ASP A 244 -13.54 -0.92 20.78
CA ASP A 244 -14.42 -0.29 21.76
C ASP A 244 -14.45 1.23 21.51
N PRO A 245 -15.58 1.82 21.08
CA PRO A 245 -15.68 3.26 20.89
C PRO A 245 -15.39 4.08 22.15
N ALA A 246 -15.61 3.50 23.33
CA ALA A 246 -15.36 4.15 24.62
C ALA A 246 -13.89 4.07 25.06
N ASP A 247 -13.12 3.12 24.51
CA ASP A 247 -11.71 2.89 24.83
C ASP A 247 -10.87 2.63 23.56
N LEU A 248 -10.90 3.59 22.62
CA LEU A 248 -10.14 3.49 21.38
C LEU A 248 -8.63 3.33 21.64
N GLU A 249 -8.10 4.00 22.66
CA GLU A 249 -6.67 3.99 23.03
C GLU A 249 -6.16 2.59 23.43
N SER A 250 -7.05 1.65 23.78
CA SER A 250 -6.65 0.25 24.00
C SER A 250 -6.05 -0.41 22.75
N ARG A 251 -6.50 -0.01 21.56
CA ARG A 251 -6.12 -0.59 20.27
C ARG A 251 -5.45 0.40 19.32
N VAL A 252 -5.74 1.69 19.42
CA VAL A 252 -5.24 2.73 18.50
C VAL A 252 -4.84 4.00 19.24
N SER A 253 -3.57 4.41 19.07
CA SER A 253 -3.08 5.74 19.46
C SER A 253 -3.05 6.66 18.24
N LEU A 254 -3.69 7.84 18.30
CA LEU A 254 -3.59 8.86 17.24
C LEU A 254 -2.65 9.99 17.67
N ARG A 255 -1.60 10.29 16.89
CA ARG A 255 -0.59 11.28 17.29
C ARG A 255 -0.24 12.28 16.18
N LEU A 256 -0.27 13.57 16.54
CA LEU A 256 0.07 14.66 15.63
C LEU A 256 1.59 14.90 15.63
N GLY A 257 2.18 14.94 14.43
CA GLY A 257 3.52 15.49 14.22
C GLY A 257 4.19 14.98 12.95
N SER A 258 5.44 15.39 12.73
CA SER A 258 6.15 15.13 11.49
C SER A 258 6.94 13.83 11.56
N LEU A 259 6.78 12.97 10.56
CA LEU A 259 7.55 11.74 10.40
C LEU A 259 7.64 10.96 11.72
N LEU A 260 8.86 10.63 12.17
CA LEU A 260 9.10 9.82 13.36
C LEU A 260 9.12 10.62 14.68
N GLU A 261 8.96 11.95 14.64
CA GLU A 261 8.99 12.79 15.84
C GLU A 261 7.98 12.36 16.94
N PRO A 262 6.71 12.00 16.62
CA PRO A 262 5.71 11.63 17.62
C PRO A 262 5.97 10.31 18.36
N VAL A 263 6.94 9.54 17.89
CA VAL A 263 7.27 8.20 18.39
C VAL A 263 8.76 8.06 18.72
N ALA A 264 9.47 9.18 18.87
CA ALA A 264 10.89 9.19 19.17
C ALA A 264 11.19 8.38 20.45
N GLY A 265 12.06 7.38 20.33
CA GLY A 265 12.45 6.49 21.43
C GLY A 265 11.51 5.32 21.69
N GLU A 266 10.45 5.15 20.89
CA GLU A 266 9.63 3.94 20.85
C GLU A 266 10.10 2.97 19.77
N GLU A 267 9.78 1.70 19.95
CA GLU A 267 10.07 0.63 19.00
C GLU A 267 8.77 -0.09 18.57
N PHE A 268 8.74 -0.52 17.30
CA PHE A 268 7.61 -1.18 16.65
C PHE A 268 8.04 -2.47 15.94
N ASP A 269 7.18 -3.47 15.93
CA ASP A 269 7.41 -4.74 15.22
C ASP A 269 7.14 -4.58 13.71
N LEU A 270 6.21 -3.67 13.36
CA LEU A 270 5.84 -3.36 11.99
C LEU A 270 5.65 -1.84 11.82
N VAL A 271 6.31 -1.26 10.84
CA VAL A 271 6.05 0.12 10.39
C VAL A 271 5.53 0.05 8.95
N VAL A 272 4.41 0.72 8.68
CA VAL A 272 3.90 0.90 7.31
C VAL A 272 3.82 2.38 6.98
N SER A 273 4.12 2.75 5.74
CA SER A 273 4.02 4.13 5.32
C SER A 273 3.79 4.27 3.82
N ASN A 274 2.88 5.18 3.47
CA ASN A 274 2.82 5.77 2.14
C ASN A 274 3.21 7.25 2.29
N PRO A 275 4.51 7.58 2.45
CA PRO A 275 4.93 8.93 2.79
C PRO A 275 4.60 9.90 1.65
N PRO A 276 4.54 11.23 1.91
CA PRO A 276 4.36 12.24 0.87
C PRO A 276 5.63 12.34 0.03
N PHE A 277 5.81 11.39 -0.89
CA PHE A 277 7.02 11.22 -1.70
C PHE A 277 6.94 11.96 -3.04
N VAL A 278 5.98 12.86 -3.22
CA VAL A 278 5.89 13.64 -4.46
C VAL A 278 7.03 14.67 -4.51
N ILE A 279 7.79 14.63 -5.59
CA ILE A 279 8.93 15.52 -5.83
C ILE A 279 8.38 16.76 -6.52
N THR A 280 8.14 17.83 -5.76
CA THR A 280 7.60 19.08 -6.30
C THR A 280 8.66 20.17 -6.42
N PRO A 281 8.53 21.08 -7.42
CA PRO A 281 9.49 22.15 -7.63
C PRO A 281 9.46 23.10 -6.45
N ARG A 282 10.63 23.57 -6.00
CA ARG A 282 10.71 24.55 -4.91
C ARG A 282 10.90 25.94 -5.48
N ASN A 283 9.93 26.83 -5.24
CA ASN A 283 10.07 28.24 -5.57
C ASN A 283 10.72 29.01 -4.41
N PRO A 284 11.77 29.82 -4.65
CA PRO A 284 12.34 30.68 -3.61
C PRO A 284 11.28 31.67 -3.08
N GLY A 285 10.90 31.52 -1.81
CA GLY A 285 9.93 32.40 -1.13
C GLY A 285 8.53 31.82 -0.91
N GLU A 286 8.29 30.56 -1.28
CA GLU A 286 7.04 29.86 -1.01
C GLU A 286 6.91 29.54 0.49
N ALA A 287 5.81 29.97 1.11
CA ALA A 287 5.55 29.69 2.52
C ALA A 287 5.07 28.24 2.71
N ALA A 288 5.39 27.59 3.84
CA ALA A 288 4.90 26.24 4.15
C ALA A 288 3.36 26.11 4.07
N ALA A 289 2.63 27.22 4.28
CA ALA A 289 1.17 27.29 4.18
C ALA A 289 0.63 27.27 2.72
N GLN A 290 1.51 27.33 1.71
CA GLN A 290 1.17 27.26 0.28
C GLN A 290 1.40 25.85 -0.30
N GLN A 291 1.90 24.91 0.52
CA GLN A 291 2.25 23.55 0.13
C GLN A 291 1.08 22.60 0.45
N PHE A 292 0.80 21.65 -0.45
CA PHE A 292 -0.24 20.64 -0.25
C PHE A 292 0.30 19.53 0.64
N THR A 293 -0.14 19.49 1.89
CA THR A 293 0.46 18.64 2.94
C THR A 293 0.41 17.14 2.60
N TYR A 294 -0.57 16.68 1.81
CA TYR A 294 -0.71 15.28 1.42
C TYR A 294 0.30 14.81 0.35
N ARG A 295 0.96 15.73 -0.36
CA ARG A 295 1.92 15.43 -1.44
C ARG A 295 3.29 16.08 -1.23
N ASP A 296 3.30 17.31 -0.75
CA ASP A 296 4.49 18.15 -0.57
C ASP A 296 5.04 17.95 0.83
N GLY A 297 5.95 17.01 1.03
CA GLY A 297 6.53 16.81 2.37
C GLY A 297 7.66 17.81 2.73
N GLY A 298 7.87 18.85 1.93
CA GLY A 298 8.64 20.03 2.32
C GLY A 298 10.17 19.99 2.16
N LEU A 299 10.74 18.90 1.63
CA LEU A 299 12.17 18.81 1.28
C LEU A 299 12.36 18.74 -0.25
N PRO A 300 13.50 19.19 -0.81
CA PRO A 300 13.76 19.10 -2.25
C PRO A 300 13.98 17.65 -2.70
N GLY A 301 13.60 17.33 -3.93
CA GLY A 301 13.88 16.02 -4.51
C GLY A 301 13.23 14.87 -3.73
N ASP A 302 13.94 13.74 -3.66
CA ASP A 302 13.58 12.52 -2.92
C ASP A 302 14.11 12.50 -1.47
N GLU A 303 14.53 13.63 -0.92
CA GLU A 303 15.19 13.71 0.40
C GLU A 303 14.30 13.27 1.57
N ILE A 304 12.98 13.34 1.40
CA ILE A 304 12.02 12.86 2.41
C ILE A 304 12.09 11.36 2.54
N VAL A 305 12.02 10.65 1.40
CA VAL A 305 12.11 9.20 1.35
C VAL A 305 13.50 8.77 1.82
N ALA A 306 14.55 9.45 1.34
CA ALA A 306 15.92 9.18 1.75
C ALA A 306 16.11 9.28 3.28
N SER A 307 15.68 10.40 3.87
CA SER A 307 15.81 10.65 5.32
C SER A 307 14.97 9.68 6.14
N LEU A 308 13.76 9.35 5.67
CA LEU A 308 12.89 8.40 6.34
C LEU A 308 13.49 6.99 6.33
N VAL A 309 13.94 6.50 5.16
CA VAL A 309 14.59 5.19 5.00
C VAL A 309 15.80 5.05 5.91
N GLN A 310 16.62 6.10 6.03
CA GLN A 310 17.77 6.12 6.93
C GLN A 310 17.38 6.12 8.42
N ALA A 311 16.26 6.76 8.78
CA ALA A 311 15.83 6.90 10.17
C ALA A 311 14.99 5.71 10.67
N LEU A 312 14.28 5.00 9.78
CA LEU A 312 13.37 3.90 10.13
C LEU A 312 13.99 2.82 11.03
N PRO A 313 15.23 2.35 10.83
CA PRO A 313 15.85 1.37 11.73
C PRO A 313 15.88 1.78 13.21
N SER A 314 15.85 3.08 13.53
CA SER A 314 15.88 3.58 14.91
C SER A 314 14.57 3.38 15.69
N VAL A 315 13.45 3.13 14.99
CA VAL A 315 12.13 2.89 15.60
C VAL A 315 11.65 1.45 15.40
N LEU A 316 12.48 0.59 14.81
CA LEU A 316 12.18 -0.83 14.68
C LEU A 316 12.64 -1.59 15.92
N ALA A 317 11.77 -2.42 16.48
CA ALA A 317 12.17 -3.43 17.44
C ALA A 317 13.20 -4.39 16.80
N PRO A 318 14.00 -5.14 17.57
CA PRO A 318 14.82 -6.22 17.00
C PRO A 318 13.96 -7.19 16.18
N ALA A 319 14.39 -7.48 14.94
CA ALA A 319 13.63 -8.22 13.93
C ALA A 319 12.35 -7.52 13.39
N GLY A 320 12.06 -6.30 13.86
CA GLY A 320 10.98 -5.47 13.35
C GLY A 320 11.22 -5.04 11.91
N THR A 321 10.13 -4.84 11.17
CA THR A 321 10.14 -4.55 9.73
C THR A 321 9.49 -3.21 9.41
N ALA A 322 9.96 -2.56 8.34
CA ALA A 322 9.29 -1.40 7.75
C ALA A 322 8.93 -1.71 6.29
N GLN A 323 7.71 -1.37 5.88
CA GLN A 323 7.17 -1.60 4.54
C GLN A 323 6.56 -0.31 4.02
N LEU A 324 7.12 0.26 2.97
CA LEU A 324 6.69 1.55 2.46
C LEU A 324 6.73 1.62 0.94
N LEU A 325 5.92 2.52 0.39
CA LEU A 325 6.06 2.95 -0.99
C LEU A 325 7.02 4.13 -1.06
N GLY A 326 7.67 4.29 -2.21
CA GLY A 326 8.57 5.41 -2.44
C GLY A 326 8.90 5.60 -3.89
N ASN A 327 9.54 6.73 -4.15
CA ASN A 327 10.18 7.05 -5.41
C ASN A 327 11.62 7.54 -5.17
N TRP A 328 12.41 7.51 -6.23
CA TRP A 328 13.81 7.96 -6.21
C TRP A 328 14.20 8.60 -7.53
N GLU A 329 15.02 9.64 -7.46
CA GLU A 329 15.57 10.30 -8.63
C GLU A 329 16.67 9.44 -9.26
N ILE A 330 16.67 9.32 -10.59
CA ILE A 330 17.68 8.62 -11.37
C ILE A 330 18.45 9.66 -12.17
N THR A 331 19.70 9.90 -11.77
CA THR A 331 20.54 10.93 -12.40
C THR A 331 21.24 10.42 -13.65
N ALA A 332 21.51 11.31 -14.60
CA ALA A 332 22.08 10.95 -15.90
C ALA A 332 23.40 10.17 -15.74
N GLY A 333 23.49 9.01 -16.40
CA GLY A 333 24.69 8.18 -16.41
C GLY A 333 24.89 7.32 -15.15
N THR A 334 23.90 7.22 -14.28
CA THR A 334 23.94 6.36 -13.07
C THR A 334 22.95 5.21 -13.15
N SER A 335 23.20 4.13 -12.40
CA SER A 335 22.22 3.06 -12.18
C SER A 335 21.08 3.58 -11.31
N TRP A 336 19.84 3.12 -11.54
CA TRP A 336 18.69 3.46 -10.69
C TRP A 336 18.94 3.09 -9.22
N THR A 337 19.74 2.04 -8.97
CA THR A 337 20.08 1.56 -7.62
C THR A 337 20.96 2.52 -6.84
N THR A 338 21.64 3.47 -7.50
CA THR A 338 22.67 4.34 -6.89
C THR A 338 22.11 5.13 -5.70
N ARG A 339 20.92 5.73 -5.87
CA ARG A 339 20.25 6.51 -4.81
C ARG A 339 19.74 5.59 -3.69
N PRO A 340 18.89 4.58 -3.95
CA PRO A 340 18.46 3.59 -2.96
C PRO A 340 19.60 2.96 -2.14
N GLN A 341 20.71 2.58 -2.77
CA GLN A 341 21.88 2.02 -2.10
C GLN A 341 22.55 3.02 -1.16
N GLY A 342 22.48 4.32 -1.45
CA GLY A 342 22.99 5.37 -0.58
C GLY A 342 22.10 5.64 0.65
N TRP A 343 20.85 5.17 0.65
CA TRP A 343 19.93 5.30 1.78
C TRP A 343 19.97 4.09 2.70
N ALA A 344 20.22 2.91 2.13
CA ALA A 344 20.37 1.67 2.87
C ALA A 344 21.57 1.75 3.83
N GLY A 345 21.31 1.82 5.13
CA GLY A 345 22.35 1.70 6.14
C GLY A 345 22.97 0.29 6.13
N PRO A 346 24.27 0.15 6.47
CA PRO A 346 24.95 -1.16 6.47
C PRO A 346 24.45 -2.13 7.53
N ASP A 347 23.67 -1.64 8.50
CA ASP A 347 23.21 -2.38 9.68
C ASP A 347 21.74 -2.85 9.56
N ALA A 348 21.12 -2.69 8.40
CA ALA A 348 19.74 -3.11 8.13
C ALA A 348 19.66 -4.06 6.94
N ASP A 349 18.74 -5.01 7.00
CA ASP A 349 18.33 -5.72 5.80
C ASP A 349 17.48 -4.79 4.94
N VAL A 350 17.71 -4.81 3.62
CA VAL A 350 16.98 -3.97 2.68
C VAL A 350 16.57 -4.73 1.43
N TRP A 351 15.38 -4.41 0.95
CA TRP A 351 14.89 -4.86 -0.34
C TRP A 351 14.10 -3.76 -1.04
N PHE A 352 14.63 -3.30 -2.17
CA PHE A 352 13.98 -2.34 -3.05
C PHE A 352 13.51 -3.07 -4.31
N ILE A 353 12.25 -2.86 -4.68
CA ILE A 353 11.69 -3.32 -5.95
C ILE A 353 11.21 -2.10 -6.73
N GLN A 354 11.91 -1.75 -7.80
CA GLN A 354 11.46 -0.79 -8.81
C GLN A 354 10.34 -1.43 -9.64
N ARG A 355 9.15 -0.83 -9.62
CA ARG A 355 7.99 -1.31 -10.39
C ARG A 355 7.75 -0.51 -11.67
N GLU A 356 8.22 0.73 -11.69
CA GLU A 356 7.99 1.67 -12.76
C GLU A 356 9.11 2.71 -12.78
N GLN A 357 9.40 3.22 -13.98
CA GLN A 357 10.26 4.37 -14.18
C GLN A 357 9.61 5.29 -15.22
N VAL A 358 9.50 6.58 -14.91
CA VAL A 358 9.05 7.60 -15.86
C VAL A 358 10.08 8.72 -16.01
N GLY A 359 9.99 9.47 -17.11
CA GLY A 359 10.81 10.67 -17.34
C GLY A 359 10.25 11.91 -16.60
N PRO A 360 11.05 12.97 -16.43
CA PRO A 360 10.62 14.24 -15.82
C PRO A 360 9.35 14.83 -16.43
N GLU A 361 9.17 14.72 -17.74
CA GLU A 361 7.99 15.21 -18.48
C GLU A 361 6.71 14.49 -18.04
N GLN A 362 6.71 13.16 -18.12
CA GLN A 362 5.55 12.34 -17.73
C GLN A 362 5.27 12.44 -16.22
N TYR A 363 6.32 12.58 -15.41
CA TYR A 363 6.18 12.85 -13.98
C TYR A 363 5.44 14.16 -13.73
N ALA A 364 5.89 15.26 -14.36
CA ALA A 364 5.24 16.57 -14.23
C ALA A 364 3.77 16.53 -14.70
N GLU A 365 3.49 15.87 -15.83
CA GLU A 365 2.14 15.72 -16.37
C GLU A 365 1.17 15.07 -15.38
N THR A 366 1.60 14.00 -14.71
CA THR A 366 0.80 13.28 -13.72
C THR A 366 0.34 14.22 -12.60
N TRP A 367 1.27 14.99 -12.03
CA TRP A 367 0.96 15.86 -10.89
C TRP A 367 0.23 17.15 -11.26
N LEU A 368 0.43 17.65 -12.48
CA LEU A 368 -0.32 18.81 -12.98
C LEU A 368 -1.77 18.46 -13.32
N GLN A 369 -2.04 17.23 -13.75
CA GLN A 369 -3.40 16.73 -13.93
C GLN A 369 -4.14 16.64 -12.60
N ASP A 370 -3.51 16.06 -11.57
CA ASP A 370 -4.09 15.91 -10.24
C ASP A 370 -4.41 17.26 -9.56
N ALA A 371 -3.59 18.29 -9.78
CA ALA A 371 -3.79 19.63 -9.21
C ALA A 371 -4.95 20.41 -9.85
N SER A 372 -5.56 19.92 -10.95
CA SER A 372 -6.57 20.64 -11.74
C SER A 372 -6.11 22.02 -12.26
N GLU A 373 -4.79 22.25 -12.32
CA GLU A 373 -4.17 23.50 -12.82
C GLU A 373 -4.34 23.68 -14.33
N SER A 374 -4.79 22.65 -15.05
CA SER A 374 -5.11 22.67 -16.48
C SER A 374 -6.19 23.69 -16.89
N ARG A 375 -6.91 24.27 -15.92
CA ARG A 375 -7.93 25.30 -16.17
C ARG A 375 -7.34 26.67 -16.48
N ASP A 376 -6.08 26.94 -16.12
CA ASP A 376 -5.33 28.13 -16.54
C ASP A 376 -4.10 27.71 -17.34
N ARG A 377 -4.11 28.06 -18.63
CA ARG A 377 -3.05 27.68 -19.56
C ARG A 377 -1.68 28.26 -19.20
N GLN A 378 -1.63 29.50 -18.70
CA GLN A 378 -0.36 30.14 -18.37
C GLN A 378 0.21 29.54 -17.08
N LEU A 379 -0.63 29.36 -16.07
CA LEU A 379 -0.24 28.69 -14.83
C LEU A 379 0.29 27.28 -15.11
N TYR A 380 -0.42 26.49 -15.92
CA TYR A 380 0.04 25.16 -16.32
C TYR A 380 1.42 25.19 -17.00
N GLN A 381 1.65 26.12 -17.93
CA GLN A 381 2.94 26.27 -18.61
C GLN A 381 4.08 26.63 -17.65
N ASP A 382 3.83 27.56 -16.74
CA ASP A 382 4.81 28.02 -15.76
C ASP A 382 5.13 26.91 -14.74
N SER A 383 4.10 26.20 -14.22
CA SER A 383 4.27 25.06 -13.32
C SER A 383 5.03 23.92 -13.99
N TYR A 384 4.71 23.56 -15.25
CA TYR A 384 5.43 22.54 -16.00
C TYR A 384 6.90 22.90 -16.19
N ALA A 385 7.19 24.15 -16.59
CA ALA A 385 8.56 24.62 -16.73
C ALA A 385 9.32 24.57 -15.40
N ALA A 386 8.67 24.86 -14.27
CA ALA A 386 9.28 24.74 -12.95
C ALA A 386 9.70 23.30 -12.63
N TYR A 387 8.85 22.30 -12.89
CA TYR A 387 9.22 20.88 -12.75
C TYR A 387 10.44 20.50 -13.58
N LEU A 388 10.44 20.83 -14.87
CA LEU A 388 11.56 20.46 -15.74
C LEU A 388 12.86 21.14 -15.33
N ASN A 389 12.81 22.42 -14.97
CA ASN A 389 13.99 23.16 -14.51
C ASN A 389 14.53 22.59 -13.19
N ASP A 390 13.65 22.21 -12.28
CA ASP A 390 14.01 21.63 -10.98
C ASP A 390 14.72 20.28 -11.15
N PHE A 391 14.15 19.36 -11.93
CA PHE A 391 14.79 18.08 -12.28
C PHE A 391 16.11 18.27 -13.03
N ALA A 392 16.15 19.18 -14.01
CA ALA A 392 17.36 19.48 -14.76
C ALA A 392 18.47 20.05 -13.86
N SER A 393 18.12 20.86 -12.85
CA SER A 393 19.08 21.43 -11.90
C SER A 393 19.81 20.35 -11.07
N ARG A 394 19.17 19.20 -10.87
CA ARG A 394 19.71 18.01 -10.18
C ARG A 394 20.16 16.90 -11.14
N ASN A 395 20.21 17.18 -12.45
CA ASN A 395 20.60 16.22 -13.49
C ASN A 395 19.76 14.92 -13.49
N VAL A 396 18.47 15.04 -13.16
CA VAL A 396 17.53 13.91 -13.09
C VAL A 396 17.01 13.58 -14.49
N THR A 397 17.16 12.33 -14.89
CA THR A 397 16.71 11.80 -16.20
C THR A 397 15.59 10.77 -16.08
N GLY A 398 15.30 10.31 -14.87
CA GLY A 398 14.19 9.40 -14.61
C GLY A 398 13.80 9.45 -13.14
N ILE A 399 12.59 9.01 -12.86
CA ILE A 399 12.08 8.83 -11.50
C ILE A 399 11.60 7.40 -11.41
N GLY A 400 12.22 6.61 -10.53
CA GLY A 400 11.80 5.26 -10.21
C GLY A 400 10.72 5.27 -9.13
N PHE A 401 9.77 4.35 -9.21
CA PHE A 401 8.73 4.13 -8.21
C PHE A 401 8.77 2.69 -7.77
N GLY A 402 8.43 2.42 -6.53
CA GLY A 402 8.52 1.06 -6.03
C GLY A 402 8.05 0.86 -4.61
N MET A 403 8.40 -0.32 -4.13
CA MET A 403 8.22 -0.73 -2.75
C MET A 403 9.59 -0.89 -2.09
N ILE A 404 9.64 -0.54 -0.81
CA ILE A 404 10.82 -0.60 0.03
C ILE A 404 10.44 -1.45 1.23
N TRP A 405 11.26 -2.46 1.50
CA TRP A 405 11.20 -3.27 2.70
C TRP A 405 12.52 -3.11 3.45
N LEU A 406 12.43 -2.88 4.77
CA LEU A 406 13.57 -2.85 5.67
C LEU A 406 13.33 -3.77 6.86
N ARG A 407 14.39 -4.29 7.44
CA ARG A 407 14.35 -4.93 8.76
C ARG A 407 15.57 -4.57 9.57
N ARG A 408 15.33 -4.28 10.85
CA ARG A 408 16.40 -4.24 11.85
C ARG A 408 16.74 -5.68 12.22
N PRO A 409 17.98 -6.14 12.07
CA PRO A 409 18.36 -7.50 12.43
C PRO A 409 18.01 -7.82 13.89
N ALA A 410 17.75 -9.10 14.16
CA ALA A 410 17.58 -9.58 15.52
C ALA A 410 18.85 -9.31 16.36
N GLY A 411 18.71 -9.17 17.67
CA GLY A 411 19.84 -8.89 18.56
C GLY A 411 20.99 -9.89 18.37
N GLY A 412 22.18 -9.40 18.06
CA GLY A 412 23.38 -10.24 17.83
C GLY A 412 23.48 -10.90 16.45
N THR A 413 22.58 -10.58 15.52
CA THR A 413 22.64 -11.00 14.11
C THR A 413 23.13 -9.87 13.23
N VAL A 414 23.67 -10.22 12.05
CA VAL A 414 24.06 -9.28 11.00
C VAL A 414 23.01 -9.29 9.89
N PRO A 415 22.88 -8.21 9.10
CA PRO A 415 22.06 -8.24 7.90
C PRO A 415 22.46 -9.38 6.95
N VAL A 416 21.45 -10.04 6.39
CA VAL A 416 21.56 -11.16 5.44
C VAL A 416 20.96 -10.82 4.07
N MET A 417 20.30 -9.68 3.93
CA MET A 417 19.62 -9.27 2.71
C MET A 417 19.96 -7.83 2.30
N SER A 418 20.44 -7.68 1.05
CA SER A 418 20.60 -6.40 0.37
C SER A 418 20.22 -6.60 -1.10
N ARG A 419 18.95 -6.33 -1.43
CA ARG A 419 18.36 -6.65 -2.74
C ARG A 419 17.82 -5.39 -3.41
N PHE A 420 18.12 -5.25 -4.69
CA PHE A 420 17.64 -4.16 -5.55
C PHE A 420 17.21 -4.78 -6.89
N GLU A 421 15.91 -4.84 -7.12
CA GLU A 421 15.33 -5.53 -8.28
C GLU A 421 14.40 -4.61 -9.06
N GLU A 422 14.25 -4.89 -10.36
CA GLU A 422 13.28 -4.23 -11.22
C GLU A 422 12.25 -5.25 -11.70
N ILE A 423 10.98 -5.01 -11.41
CA ILE A 423 9.84 -5.87 -11.75
C ILE A 423 8.74 -4.99 -12.33
N THR A 424 8.76 -4.82 -13.65
CA THR A 424 7.84 -3.94 -14.39
C THR A 424 6.64 -4.67 -15.03
N TYR A 425 6.61 -6.00 -14.92
CA TYR A 425 5.53 -6.82 -15.44
C TYR A 425 4.45 -7.07 -14.37
N PRO A 426 3.21 -7.44 -14.78
CA PRO A 426 2.14 -7.74 -13.84
C PRO A 426 2.48 -8.91 -12.90
N ILE A 427 2.31 -8.68 -11.60
CA ILE A 427 2.49 -9.67 -10.53
C ILE A 427 1.13 -10.10 -9.95
N GLU A 428 1.11 -11.17 -9.15
CA GLU A 428 -0.07 -11.55 -8.38
C GLU A 428 -0.33 -10.55 -7.24
N GLN A 429 -1.60 -10.33 -6.90
CA GLN A 429 -2.02 -9.55 -5.73
C GLN A 429 -3.00 -10.37 -4.88
N PRO A 430 -2.91 -10.33 -3.54
CA PRO A 430 -1.92 -9.62 -2.72
C PRO A 430 -0.53 -10.28 -2.78
N VAL A 431 0.52 -9.47 -2.99
CA VAL A 431 1.92 -9.97 -3.03
C VAL A 431 2.60 -10.05 -1.66
N GLY A 432 2.06 -9.38 -0.64
CA GLY A 432 2.64 -9.30 0.70
C GLY A 432 3.00 -10.66 1.34
N PRO A 433 2.13 -11.68 1.29
CA PRO A 433 2.48 -13.03 1.78
C PRO A 433 3.71 -13.62 1.08
N HIS A 434 3.84 -13.43 -0.24
CA HIS A 434 5.00 -13.91 -0.99
C HIS A 434 6.29 -13.15 -0.64
N LEU A 435 6.20 -11.83 -0.39
CA LEU A 435 7.34 -11.04 0.08
C LEU A 435 7.80 -11.51 1.46
N GLY A 436 6.86 -11.72 2.39
CA GLY A 436 7.15 -12.27 3.73
C GLY A 436 7.84 -13.64 3.65
N ALA A 437 7.31 -14.55 2.85
CA ALA A 437 7.92 -15.86 2.65
C ALA A 437 9.31 -15.79 1.98
N SER A 438 9.56 -14.80 1.12
CA SER A 438 10.90 -14.57 0.53
C SER A 438 11.93 -14.14 1.57
N VAL A 439 11.51 -13.35 2.56
CA VAL A 439 12.37 -12.97 3.70
C VAL A 439 12.67 -14.21 4.55
N GLU A 440 11.67 -15.02 4.88
CA GLU A 440 11.84 -16.24 5.67
C GLU A 440 12.78 -17.24 4.98
N ARG A 441 12.65 -17.44 3.66
CA ARG A 441 13.57 -18.28 2.89
C ARG A 441 15.00 -17.71 2.86
N THR A 442 15.14 -16.39 2.84
CA THR A 442 16.47 -15.75 2.91
C THR A 442 17.15 -16.03 4.26
N ASP A 443 16.39 -15.92 5.37
CA ASP A 443 16.88 -16.28 6.70
C ASP A 443 17.22 -17.77 6.81
N TRP A 444 16.38 -18.62 6.23
CA TRP A 444 16.59 -20.07 6.20
C TRP A 444 17.89 -20.42 5.47
N VAL A 445 18.11 -19.86 4.27
CA VAL A 445 19.36 -20.06 3.51
C VAL A 445 20.58 -19.57 4.28
N ALA A 446 20.47 -18.47 5.03
CA ALA A 446 21.59 -17.93 5.82
C ALA A 446 21.92 -18.77 7.06
N SER A 447 20.98 -19.59 7.54
CA SER A 447 21.11 -20.35 8.80
C SER A 447 21.30 -21.85 8.62
N HIS A 448 21.14 -22.39 7.40
CA HIS A 448 21.20 -23.82 7.12
C HIS A 448 22.35 -24.19 6.18
N ASP A 449 22.88 -25.40 6.35
CA ASP A 449 23.79 -26.00 5.37
C ASP A 449 22.97 -26.47 4.16
N LEU A 450 22.94 -25.63 3.13
CA LEU A 450 22.17 -25.90 1.92
C LEU A 450 22.53 -27.23 1.25
N ALA A 451 23.79 -27.67 1.33
CA ALA A 451 24.20 -28.95 0.74
C ALA A 451 23.61 -30.17 1.48
N ALA A 452 23.29 -30.03 2.76
CA ALA A 452 22.65 -31.07 3.57
C ALA A 452 21.12 -31.01 3.53
N SER A 453 20.54 -29.92 3.01
CA SER A 453 19.10 -29.71 2.95
C SER A 453 18.43 -30.53 1.85
N HIS A 454 17.15 -30.84 2.08
CA HIS A 454 16.26 -31.48 1.12
C HIS A 454 15.27 -30.42 0.63
N LEU A 455 15.10 -30.32 -0.69
CA LEU A 455 14.30 -29.29 -1.33
C LEU A 455 13.28 -29.94 -2.25
N VAL A 456 12.12 -29.29 -2.38
CA VAL A 456 11.09 -29.60 -3.37
C VAL A 456 10.87 -28.40 -4.29
N VAL A 457 10.42 -28.65 -5.50
CA VAL A 457 9.93 -27.59 -6.41
C VAL A 457 8.59 -27.06 -5.88
N ALA A 458 8.43 -25.74 -5.81
CA ALA A 458 7.18 -25.14 -5.37
C ALA A 458 6.03 -25.45 -6.34
N ASP A 459 4.80 -25.62 -5.82
CA ASP A 459 3.65 -26.09 -6.58
C ASP A 459 3.23 -25.18 -7.76
N ASP A 460 3.55 -23.89 -7.68
CA ASP A 460 3.24 -22.91 -8.72
C ASP A 460 4.32 -22.81 -9.82
N VAL A 461 5.42 -23.56 -9.69
CA VAL A 461 6.57 -23.48 -10.60
C VAL A 461 6.37 -24.41 -11.79
N THR A 462 6.55 -23.87 -12.99
CA THR A 462 6.51 -24.64 -14.24
C THR A 462 7.82 -24.49 -15.03
N GLU A 463 8.13 -25.49 -15.86
CA GLU A 463 9.32 -25.49 -16.71
C GLU A 463 8.93 -25.33 -18.20
N GLU A 464 9.57 -24.41 -18.89
CA GLU A 464 9.45 -24.21 -20.33
C GLU A 464 10.77 -24.51 -21.06
N ARG A 465 10.69 -25.27 -22.16
CA ARG A 465 11.85 -25.61 -22.99
C ARG A 465 11.66 -25.14 -24.43
N HIS A 466 12.61 -24.37 -24.94
CA HIS A 466 12.65 -23.98 -26.36
C HIS A 466 13.77 -24.71 -27.10
N GLN A 467 13.40 -25.34 -28.22
CA GLN A 467 14.34 -26.06 -29.07
C GLN A 467 14.02 -25.86 -30.54
N ARG A 468 15.06 -25.88 -31.39
CA ARG A 468 14.85 -25.90 -32.85
C ARG A 468 14.29 -27.26 -33.26
N PRO A 469 13.40 -27.33 -34.26
CA PRO A 469 12.96 -28.62 -34.80
C PRO A 469 14.17 -29.47 -35.22
N GLY A 470 14.26 -30.70 -34.67
CA GLY A 470 15.37 -31.63 -34.93
C GLY A 470 16.63 -31.46 -34.06
N ALA A 471 16.63 -30.55 -33.08
CA ALA A 471 17.71 -30.45 -32.11
C ALA A 471 17.68 -31.60 -31.09
N GLU A 472 18.86 -32.06 -30.68
CA GLU A 472 19.02 -33.14 -29.69
C GLU A 472 18.73 -32.67 -28.25
N HIS A 473 19.01 -31.40 -27.96
CA HIS A 473 18.81 -30.78 -26.65
C HIS A 473 18.16 -29.39 -26.79
N PRO A 474 17.43 -28.91 -25.76
CA PRO A 474 16.88 -27.56 -25.76
C PRO A 474 17.98 -26.51 -25.74
N GLY A 475 17.75 -25.39 -26.42
CA GLY A 475 18.66 -24.24 -26.41
C GLY A 475 18.39 -23.27 -25.27
N VAL A 476 17.19 -23.33 -24.69
CA VAL A 476 16.74 -22.48 -23.57
C VAL A 476 15.83 -23.32 -22.67
N ILE A 477 16.07 -23.24 -21.36
CA ILE A 477 15.24 -23.84 -20.30
C ILE A 477 14.88 -22.72 -19.32
N LEU A 478 13.59 -22.53 -19.03
CA LEU A 478 13.10 -21.48 -18.14
C LEU A 478 12.29 -22.12 -17.01
N LEU A 479 12.46 -21.63 -15.78
CA LEU A 479 11.45 -21.79 -14.74
C LEU A 479 10.56 -20.55 -14.69
N ARG A 480 9.26 -20.76 -14.49
CA ARG A 480 8.29 -19.70 -14.24
C ARG A 480 7.57 -19.92 -12.93
N GLN A 481 7.50 -18.89 -12.11
CA GLN A 481 6.56 -18.83 -10.99
C GLN A 481 5.19 -18.41 -11.49
N GLY A 482 4.16 -19.18 -11.16
CA GLY A 482 2.76 -18.84 -11.43
C GLY A 482 2.22 -17.80 -10.44
N ALA A 483 2.79 -17.75 -9.24
CA ALA A 483 2.33 -16.94 -8.11
C ALA A 483 3.32 -15.82 -7.73
N GLY A 484 2.90 -14.96 -6.81
CA GLY A 484 3.70 -13.90 -6.20
C GLY A 484 4.29 -12.93 -7.22
N LEU A 485 5.62 -12.80 -7.20
CA LEU A 485 6.36 -11.91 -8.10
C LEU A 485 6.47 -12.43 -9.53
N ARG A 486 5.96 -13.63 -9.84
CA ARG A 486 5.91 -14.21 -11.21
C ARG A 486 7.25 -14.20 -11.94
N ARG A 487 8.33 -14.50 -11.21
CA ARG A 487 9.67 -14.47 -11.77
C ARG A 487 9.84 -15.53 -12.84
N THR A 488 10.76 -15.24 -13.75
CA THR A 488 11.28 -16.20 -14.70
C THR A 488 12.78 -16.35 -14.48
N ASN A 489 13.26 -17.57 -14.33
CA ASN A 489 14.68 -17.87 -14.16
C ASN A 489 15.19 -18.67 -15.37
N LEU A 490 16.30 -18.25 -15.97
CA LEU A 490 16.94 -18.95 -17.08
C LEU A 490 17.91 -20.00 -16.51
N LEU A 491 17.63 -21.26 -16.78
CA LEU A 491 18.42 -22.37 -16.25
C LEU A 491 19.55 -22.76 -17.19
N SER A 492 20.69 -23.12 -16.58
CA SER A 492 21.68 -23.99 -17.21
C SER A 492 21.17 -25.43 -17.28
N THR A 493 21.83 -26.28 -18.06
CA THR A 493 21.48 -27.71 -18.15
C THR A 493 21.65 -28.40 -16.79
N GLU A 494 22.71 -28.05 -16.07
CA GLU A 494 23.07 -28.55 -14.75
C GLU A 494 21.99 -28.20 -13.72
N LEU A 495 21.58 -26.92 -13.70
CA LEU A 495 20.58 -26.44 -12.75
C LEU A 495 19.19 -27.01 -13.06
N ALA A 496 18.84 -27.16 -14.34
CA ALA A 496 17.61 -27.86 -14.73
C ALA A 496 17.60 -29.33 -14.29
N GLY A 497 18.73 -30.02 -14.43
CA GLY A 497 18.89 -31.39 -13.92
C GLY A 497 18.74 -31.46 -12.40
N LEU A 498 19.28 -30.49 -11.68
CA LEU A 498 19.16 -30.40 -10.22
C LEU A 498 17.70 -30.18 -9.81
N VAL A 499 17.04 -29.16 -10.38
CA VAL A 499 15.64 -28.82 -10.06
C VAL A 499 14.72 -30.00 -10.36
N SER A 500 14.95 -30.71 -11.46
CA SER A 500 14.18 -31.92 -11.82
C SER A 500 14.33 -33.07 -10.82
N ALA A 501 15.38 -33.06 -10.00
CA ALA A 501 15.67 -34.05 -8.97
C ALA A 501 15.32 -33.56 -7.54
N CYS A 502 14.77 -32.35 -7.39
CA CYS A 502 14.31 -31.82 -6.12
C CYS A 502 12.87 -32.27 -5.83
N ASP A 503 12.72 -33.49 -5.32
CA ASP A 503 11.45 -34.09 -4.87
C ASP A 503 11.42 -34.36 -3.36
N GLY A 504 12.44 -33.91 -2.63
CA GLY A 504 12.57 -34.07 -1.18
C GLY A 504 13.31 -35.35 -0.75
N ASP A 505 13.63 -36.29 -1.65
CA ASP A 505 14.26 -37.56 -1.28
C ASP A 505 15.78 -37.48 -1.13
N LEU A 506 16.44 -36.65 -1.95
CA LEU A 506 17.89 -36.48 -1.96
C LEU A 506 18.30 -35.11 -1.42
N ALA A 507 19.38 -35.09 -0.63
CA ALA A 507 20.00 -33.82 -0.24
C ALA A 507 20.64 -33.13 -1.46
N VAL A 508 20.64 -31.80 -1.47
CA VAL A 508 21.20 -30.99 -2.57
C VAL A 508 22.63 -31.42 -2.92
N GLY A 509 23.48 -31.65 -1.92
CA GLY A 509 24.87 -32.08 -2.13
C GLY A 509 24.99 -33.45 -2.81
N GLN A 510 24.03 -34.35 -2.60
CA GLN A 510 23.99 -35.65 -3.29
C GLN A 510 23.61 -35.48 -4.76
N ILE A 511 22.62 -34.62 -5.04
CA ILE A 511 22.20 -34.29 -6.42
C ILE A 511 23.36 -33.64 -7.18
N ILE A 512 24.02 -32.65 -6.57
CA ILE A 512 25.20 -31.98 -7.15
C ILE A 512 26.32 -33.00 -7.43
N GLY A 513 26.61 -33.90 -6.48
CA GLY A 513 27.62 -34.94 -6.67
C GLY A 513 27.30 -35.91 -7.81
N ALA A 514 26.02 -36.24 -8.02
CA ALA A 514 25.58 -37.05 -9.15
C ALA A 514 25.73 -36.31 -10.49
N LEU A 515 25.36 -35.02 -10.54
CA LEU A 515 25.51 -34.18 -11.74
C LEU A 515 26.98 -33.97 -12.12
N GLU A 516 27.85 -33.77 -11.13
CA GLU A 516 29.30 -33.69 -11.36
C GLU A 516 29.85 -34.98 -11.98
N ALA A 517 29.40 -36.15 -11.52
CA ALA A 517 29.81 -37.42 -12.08
C ALA A 517 29.30 -37.64 -13.51
N LEU A 518 28.15 -37.07 -13.87
CA LEU A 518 27.54 -37.18 -15.21
C LEU A 518 28.11 -36.19 -16.22
N LEU A 519 28.39 -34.95 -15.79
CA LEU A 519 28.74 -33.83 -16.67
C LEU A 519 30.24 -33.48 -16.62
N GLY A 520 30.95 -33.92 -15.58
CA GLY A 520 32.38 -33.68 -15.39
C GLY A 520 33.28 -34.67 -16.14
N GLY A 521 34.57 -34.68 -15.77
CA GLY A 521 35.53 -35.71 -16.21
C GLY A 521 36.30 -35.41 -17.51
N TYR A 522 36.18 -34.21 -18.07
CA TYR A 522 36.99 -33.74 -19.20
C TYR A 522 38.15 -32.83 -18.74
N ASP A 523 39.18 -32.71 -19.57
CA ASP A 523 40.36 -31.88 -19.28
C ASP A 523 39.95 -30.41 -19.04
N GLY A 524 40.28 -29.88 -17.86
CA GLY A 524 39.97 -28.50 -17.47
C GLY A 524 38.69 -28.32 -16.64
N PHE A 525 37.97 -29.40 -16.29
CA PHE A 525 36.83 -29.33 -15.37
C PHE A 525 37.29 -29.08 -13.92
N ASP A 526 36.75 -28.02 -13.29
CA ASP A 526 36.97 -27.69 -11.89
C ASP A 526 35.73 -28.06 -11.05
N ALA A 527 35.82 -29.19 -10.34
CA ALA A 527 34.77 -29.68 -9.47
C ALA A 527 34.40 -28.70 -8.32
N GLY A 528 35.37 -27.95 -7.80
CA GLY A 528 35.13 -27.00 -6.72
C GLY A 528 34.26 -25.85 -7.20
N SER A 529 34.68 -25.20 -8.30
CA SER A 529 33.92 -24.11 -8.91
C SER A 529 32.53 -24.54 -9.39
N PHE A 530 32.39 -25.76 -9.92
CA PHE A 530 31.10 -26.33 -10.31
C PHE A 530 30.14 -26.45 -9.12
N ARG A 531 30.59 -27.07 -8.02
CA ARG A 531 29.77 -27.23 -6.81
C ARG A 531 29.38 -25.91 -6.18
N GLU A 532 30.33 -24.99 -6.04
CA GLU A 532 30.09 -23.66 -5.46
C GLU A 532 29.11 -22.84 -6.30
N GLY A 533 29.27 -22.85 -7.63
CA GLY A 533 28.35 -22.17 -8.55
C GLY A 533 26.94 -22.74 -8.46
N LEU A 534 26.80 -24.06 -8.50
CA LEU A 534 25.49 -24.70 -8.47
C LEU A 534 24.79 -24.53 -7.11
N LEU A 535 25.52 -24.58 -5.99
CA LEU A 535 24.97 -24.24 -4.67
C LEU A 535 24.51 -22.78 -4.60
N ALA A 536 25.26 -21.83 -5.20
CA ALA A 536 24.86 -20.43 -5.24
C ALA A 536 23.57 -20.23 -6.06
N ASP A 537 23.44 -20.92 -7.19
CA ASP A 537 22.21 -20.89 -8.01
C ASP A 537 21.01 -21.49 -7.26
N VAL A 538 21.20 -22.63 -6.56
CA VAL A 538 20.16 -23.22 -5.71
C VAL A 538 19.76 -22.27 -4.59
N ALA A 539 20.72 -21.60 -3.94
CA ALA A 539 20.43 -20.61 -2.92
C ALA A 539 19.55 -19.47 -3.46
N ASN A 540 19.80 -19.03 -4.70
CA ASN A 540 18.98 -18.02 -5.36
C ASN A 540 17.56 -18.55 -5.68
N LEU A 541 17.45 -19.78 -6.19
CA LEU A 541 16.15 -20.42 -6.43
C LEU A 541 15.34 -20.59 -5.13
N VAL A 542 15.99 -20.89 -4.01
CA VAL A 542 15.31 -20.94 -2.69
C VAL A 542 14.86 -19.56 -2.24
N ARG A 543 15.74 -18.55 -2.27
CA ARG A 543 15.37 -17.17 -1.90
C ARG A 543 14.17 -16.67 -2.71
N ASP A 544 14.19 -16.91 -4.02
CA ASP A 544 13.13 -16.47 -4.92
C ASP A 544 11.86 -17.32 -4.82
N GLY A 545 11.95 -18.52 -4.22
CA GLY A 545 10.81 -19.42 -4.00
C GLY A 545 10.49 -20.33 -5.18
N PHE A 546 11.46 -20.61 -6.05
CA PHE A 546 11.35 -21.68 -7.05
C PHE A 546 11.54 -23.07 -6.41
N LEU A 547 12.43 -23.14 -5.42
CA LEU A 547 12.64 -24.30 -4.57
C LEU A 547 12.26 -23.91 -3.14
N ILE A 548 11.69 -24.85 -2.40
CA ILE A 548 11.33 -24.67 -0.99
C ILE A 548 11.87 -25.85 -0.16
N PRO A 549 12.18 -25.65 1.13
CA PRO A 549 12.50 -26.74 2.03
C PRO A 549 11.39 -27.80 2.06
N ALA A 550 11.77 -29.08 2.00
CA ALA A 550 10.86 -30.23 1.98
C ALA A 550 10.15 -30.48 3.32
#